data_AF-A0A847QY81-F1
#
_entry.id   AF-A0A847QY81-F1
#
_cell.length_a   1.000
_cell.length_b   1.000
_cell.length_c   1.000
_cell.angle_alpha   90.00
_cell.angle_beta   90.00
_cell.angle_gamma   90.00
#
_symmetry.space_group_name_H-M   'P 1'
#
loop_
_entity.id
_entity.type
_entity.pdbx_description
1 polymer ?
#
loop_
_entity_poly.entity_id
_entity_poly.type
_entity_poly.pdbx_seq_one_letter_code
_entity_poly.pdbx_strand_id
1 'polypeptide(L)'
;MNVRKNELKKAATSPIIIGLLILFIVFNSIIIFQHSYVKDELKVLNKMVDTFGYKIDDKMEANFNNYYDTQLKKLNEIINKKISRKYESVSEFYEEQNYYIEDTYNKEEIEFIKELGIVEAYFYTMKDIDEVYSKVDIMGIAEGEIKKYGLSGKAAD
;
A
#
# COMPACT_ATOMS: atom_id res chain seq x y z
N MET A 1 -24.08 40.93 13.63
CA MET A 1 -24.08 39.45 13.62
C MET A 1 -25.07 38.83 12.62
N ASN A 2 -26.17 39.51 12.25
CA ASN A 2 -27.17 38.99 11.29
C ASN A 2 -26.70 38.95 9.82
N VAL A 3 -25.89 39.92 9.37
CA VAL A 3 -25.45 39.99 7.97
C VAL A 3 -24.60 38.77 7.60
N ARG A 4 -23.59 38.41 8.41
CA ARG A 4 -22.75 37.21 8.18
C ARG A 4 -23.56 35.91 8.15
N LYS A 5 -24.58 35.80 9.01
CA LYS A 5 -25.47 34.63 9.06
C LYS A 5 -26.35 34.53 7.81
N ASN A 6 -26.84 35.65 7.30
CA ASN A 6 -27.66 35.70 6.09
C ASN A 6 -26.82 35.43 4.82
N GLU A 7 -25.58 35.90 4.76
CA GLU A 7 -24.66 35.57 3.65
C GLU A 7 -24.28 34.08 3.64
N LEU A 8 -23.97 33.50 4.81
CA LEU A 8 -23.75 32.05 4.93
C LEU A 8 -24.99 31.25 4.54
N LYS A 9 -26.18 31.70 4.94
CA LYS A 9 -27.45 31.05 4.55
C LYS A 9 -27.64 31.12 3.04
N LYS A 10 -27.35 32.25 2.41
CA LYS A 10 -27.44 32.44 0.96
C LYS A 10 -26.49 31.52 0.19
N ALA A 11 -25.27 31.36 0.69
CA ALA A 11 -24.32 30.40 0.13
C ALA A 11 -24.80 28.95 0.30
N ALA A 12 -25.22 28.57 1.50
CA ALA A 12 -25.68 27.22 1.81
C ALA A 12 -26.97 26.81 1.07
N THR A 13 -27.82 27.78 0.69
CA THR A 13 -29.05 27.53 -0.09
C THR A 13 -28.88 27.78 -1.58
N SER A 14 -27.71 28.22 -2.04
CA SER A 14 -27.49 28.51 -3.47
C SER A 14 -27.49 27.21 -4.27
N PRO A 15 -28.39 27.04 -5.26
CA PRO A 15 -28.44 25.83 -6.07
C PRO A 15 -27.13 25.51 -6.78
N ILE A 16 -26.38 26.55 -7.18
CA ILE A 16 -25.07 26.40 -7.81
C ILE A 16 -24.06 25.83 -6.81
N ILE A 17 -24.03 26.35 -5.57
CA ILE A 17 -23.10 25.88 -4.54
C ILE A 17 -23.46 24.46 -4.10
N ILE A 18 -24.75 24.16 -3.95
CA ILE A 18 -25.23 22.81 -3.65
C ILE A 18 -24.85 21.84 -4.78
N GLY A 19 -25.05 22.22 -6.04
CA GLY A 19 -24.67 21.41 -7.20
C GLY A 19 -23.18 21.11 -7.24
N LEU A 20 -22.34 22.12 -7.01
CA LEU A 20 -20.88 21.96 -6.93
C LEU A 20 -20.46 21.08 -5.72
N LEU A 21 -21.12 21.22 -4.57
CA LEU A 21 -20.87 20.37 -3.41
C LEU A 21 -21.23 18.91 -3.68
N ILE A 22 -22.37 18.64 -4.32
CA ILE A 22 -22.76 17.30 -4.70
C ILE A 22 -21.74 16.71 -5.68
N LEU A 23 -21.35 17.47 -6.71
CA LEU A 23 -20.35 17.03 -7.68
C LEU A 23 -19.02 16.71 -6.99
N PHE A 24 -18.57 17.57 -6.07
CA PHE A 24 -17.37 17.36 -5.29
C PHE A 24 -17.46 16.09 -4.44
N ILE A 25 -18.56 15.88 -3.72
CA ILE A 25 -18.77 14.68 -2.90
C ILE A 25 -18.75 13.42 -3.76
N VAL A 26 -19.47 13.40 -4.88
CA VAL A 26 -19.51 12.26 -5.79
C VAL A 26 -18.12 11.96 -6.33
N PHE A 27 -17.41 12.97 -6.81
CA PHE A 27 -16.06 12.82 -7.35
C PHE A 27 -15.09 12.25 -6.31
N ASN A 28 -15.06 12.82 -5.10
CA ASN A 28 -14.21 12.31 -4.03
C ASN A 28 -14.63 10.91 -3.58
N SER A 29 -15.93 10.59 -3.57
CA SER A 29 -16.39 9.25 -3.21
C SER A 29 -15.89 8.22 -4.22
N ILE A 30 -15.95 8.53 -5.53
CA ILE A 30 -15.39 7.67 -6.58
C ILE A 30 -13.89 7.43 -6.35
N ILE A 31 -13.11 8.48 -6.06
CA ILE A 31 -11.68 8.36 -5.75
C ILE A 31 -11.45 7.45 -4.55
N ILE A 32 -12.20 7.64 -3.46
CA ILE A 32 -12.09 6.81 -2.26
C ILE A 32 -12.39 5.34 -2.57
N PHE A 33 -13.42 5.06 -3.38
CA PHE A 33 -13.74 3.69 -3.78
C PHE A 33 -12.66 3.06 -4.67
N GLN A 34 -12.07 3.82 -5.59
CA GLN A 34 -10.95 3.35 -6.42
C GLN A 34 -9.72 2.98 -5.58
N HIS A 35 -9.45 3.71 -4.51
CA HIS A 35 -8.36 3.42 -3.58
C HIS A 35 -8.76 2.55 -2.38
N SER A 36 -9.93 1.91 -2.43
CA SER A 36 -10.39 1.07 -1.32
C SER A 36 -9.50 -0.15 -1.07
N TYR A 37 -8.72 -0.59 -2.06
CA TYR A 37 -7.74 -1.68 -1.93
C TYR A 37 -6.73 -1.41 -0.80
N VAL A 38 -6.41 -0.14 -0.51
CA VAL A 38 -5.52 0.27 0.58
C VAL A 38 -6.01 -0.26 1.92
N LYS A 39 -7.35 -0.38 2.11
CA LYS A 39 -7.92 -0.96 3.32
C LYS A 39 -7.52 -2.42 3.51
N ASP A 40 -7.53 -3.20 2.43
CA ASP A 40 -7.21 -4.63 2.50
C ASP A 40 -5.71 -4.83 2.67
N GLU A 41 -4.89 -3.99 2.04
CA GLU A 41 -3.45 -3.93 2.29
C GLU A 41 -3.13 -3.62 3.76
N LEU A 42 -3.76 -2.59 4.34
CA LEU A 42 -3.56 -2.22 5.74
C LEU A 42 -3.99 -3.32 6.72
N LYS A 43 -5.02 -4.11 6.40
CA LYS A 43 -5.40 -5.26 7.23
C LYS A 43 -4.31 -6.32 7.25
N VAL A 44 -3.77 -6.67 6.08
CA VAL A 44 -2.69 -7.67 5.97
C VAL A 44 -1.44 -7.15 6.67
N LEU A 45 -1.09 -5.87 6.49
CA LEU A 45 0.01 -5.24 7.20
C LEU A 45 -0.16 -5.30 8.73
N ASN A 46 -1.33 -4.94 9.26
CA ASN A 46 -1.58 -5.03 10.69
C ASN A 46 -1.44 -6.47 11.20
N LYS A 47 -1.96 -7.45 10.47
CA LYS A 47 -1.80 -8.88 10.79
C LYS A 47 -0.33 -9.29 10.81
N MET A 48 0.49 -8.79 9.88
CA MET A 48 1.93 -9.03 9.88
C MET A 48 2.60 -8.39 11.10
N VAL A 49 2.28 -7.15 11.43
CA VAL A 49 2.81 -6.46 12.62
C VAL A 49 2.42 -7.18 13.91
N ASP A 50 1.18 -7.65 14.02
CA ASP A 50 0.70 -8.43 15.17
C ASP A 50 1.42 -9.78 15.28
N THR A 51 1.82 -10.38 14.15
CA THR A 51 2.45 -11.70 14.11
C THR A 51 3.96 -11.64 14.34
N PHE A 52 4.64 -10.67 13.71
CA PHE A 52 6.11 -10.61 13.65
C PHE A 52 6.70 -9.45 14.46
N GLY A 53 5.87 -8.49 14.89
CA GLY A 53 6.30 -7.25 15.51
C GLY A 53 6.53 -6.13 14.48
N TYR A 54 6.59 -4.89 14.98
CA TYR A 54 6.84 -3.71 14.16
C TYR A 54 8.33 -3.42 13.91
N LYS A 55 9.22 -4.06 14.67
CA LYS A 55 10.66 -3.85 14.58
C LYS A 55 11.24 -4.82 13.57
N ILE A 56 11.86 -4.28 12.52
CA ILE A 56 12.63 -5.06 11.56
C ILE A 56 14.00 -5.34 12.18
N ASP A 57 14.22 -6.59 12.57
CA ASP A 57 15.49 -7.12 13.05
C ASP A 57 15.70 -8.54 12.51
N ASP A 58 16.90 -9.09 12.66
CA ASP A 58 17.27 -10.41 12.12
C ASP A 58 16.29 -11.53 12.52
N LYS A 59 15.71 -11.42 13.72
CA LYS A 59 14.73 -12.40 14.21
C LYS A 59 13.39 -12.25 13.48
N MET A 60 12.91 -11.03 13.33
CA MET A 60 11.71 -10.74 12.54
C MET A 60 11.89 -11.25 11.11
N GLU A 61 13.02 -10.94 10.48
CA GLU A 61 13.33 -11.33 9.11
C GLU A 61 13.39 -12.86 8.94
N ALA A 62 14.07 -13.57 9.85
CA ALA A 62 14.13 -15.03 9.81
C ALA A 62 12.74 -15.67 9.96
N ASN A 63 11.91 -15.15 10.87
CA ASN A 63 10.53 -15.63 11.04
C ASN A 63 9.68 -15.34 9.81
N PHE A 64 9.86 -14.17 9.20
CA PHE A 64 9.10 -13.76 8.02
C PHE A 64 9.47 -14.56 6.78
N ASN A 65 10.77 -14.83 6.55
CA ASN A 65 11.24 -15.77 5.51
C ASN A 65 10.59 -17.15 5.66
N ASN A 66 10.63 -17.73 6.86
CA ASN A 66 10.01 -19.04 7.11
C ASN A 66 8.49 -19.03 6.86
N TYR A 67 7.80 -17.96 7.27
CA TYR A 67 6.38 -17.80 7.03
C TYR A 67 6.07 -17.72 5.54
N TYR A 68 6.76 -16.85 4.81
CA TYR A 68 6.57 -16.66 3.38
C TYR A 68 6.80 -17.95 2.60
N ASP A 69 7.91 -18.66 2.84
CA ASP A 69 8.21 -19.96 2.21
C ASP A 69 7.13 -21.00 2.48
N THR A 70 6.56 -21.00 3.69
CA THR A 70 5.47 -21.91 4.07
C THR A 70 4.19 -21.58 3.31
N GLN A 71 3.83 -20.31 3.21
CA GLN A 71 2.64 -19.89 2.47
C GLN A 71 2.80 -20.09 0.97
N LEU A 72 3.99 -19.86 0.40
CA LEU A 72 4.28 -20.12 -1.00
C LEU A 72 4.17 -21.62 -1.34
N LYS A 73 4.63 -22.51 -0.46
CA LYS A 73 4.39 -23.96 -0.61
C LYS A 73 2.91 -24.28 -0.64
N LYS A 74 2.12 -23.69 0.27
CA LYS A 74 0.66 -23.86 0.32
C LYS A 74 -0.01 -23.36 -0.95
N LEU A 75 0.42 -22.21 -1.48
CA LEU A 75 -0.04 -21.69 -2.76
C LEU A 75 0.23 -22.72 -3.88
N ASN A 76 1.46 -23.20 -3.97
CA ASN A 76 1.86 -24.20 -4.95
C ASN A 76 1.08 -25.52 -4.83
N GLU A 77 0.65 -25.93 -3.63
CA GLU A 77 -0.24 -27.08 -3.46
C GLU A 77 -1.63 -26.84 -4.06
N ILE A 78 -2.19 -25.63 -3.89
CA ILE A 78 -3.50 -25.26 -4.45
C ILE A 78 -3.42 -25.20 -5.98
N ILE A 79 -2.40 -24.52 -6.51
CA ILE A 79 -2.16 -24.37 -7.95
C ILE A 79 -1.93 -25.74 -8.61
N ASN A 80 -1.06 -26.57 -8.02
CA ASN A 80 -0.72 -27.86 -8.61
C ASN A 80 -1.93 -28.81 -8.70
N LYS A 81 -2.88 -28.71 -7.75
CA LYS A 81 -4.14 -29.47 -7.80
C LYS A 81 -5.06 -29.07 -8.95
N LYS A 82 -5.00 -27.82 -9.42
CA LYS A 82 -5.91 -27.28 -10.44
C LYS A 82 -5.32 -27.25 -11.83
N ILE A 83 -4.05 -26.86 -11.95
CA ILE A 83 -3.38 -26.66 -13.24
C ILE A 83 -2.03 -27.38 -13.35
N SER A 84 -1.65 -28.19 -12.35
CA SER A 84 -0.41 -29.00 -12.35
C SER A 84 0.87 -28.20 -12.60
N ARG A 85 0.91 -26.96 -12.07
CA ARG A 85 2.07 -26.06 -12.13
C ARG A 85 2.53 -25.65 -10.74
N LYS A 86 3.74 -25.11 -10.69
CA LYS A 86 4.35 -24.47 -9.53
C LYS A 86 5.08 -23.21 -9.97
N TYR A 87 5.14 -22.25 -9.08
CA TYR A 87 5.80 -20.97 -9.28
C TYR A 87 6.79 -20.71 -8.14
N GLU A 88 7.87 -20.01 -8.44
CA GLU A 88 8.90 -19.59 -7.50
C GLU A 88 8.45 -18.36 -6.69
N SER A 89 7.46 -17.63 -7.18
CA SER A 89 6.91 -16.43 -6.52
C SER A 89 5.42 -16.26 -6.83
N VAL A 90 4.73 -15.48 -6.01
CA VAL A 90 3.34 -15.04 -6.27
C VAL A 90 3.30 -14.10 -7.47
N SER A 91 4.33 -13.26 -7.63
CA SER A 91 4.49 -12.37 -8.78
C SER A 91 4.55 -13.14 -10.10
N GLU A 92 5.35 -14.21 -10.18
CA GLU A 92 5.41 -15.10 -11.36
C GLU A 92 4.04 -15.76 -11.63
N PHE A 93 3.34 -16.19 -10.58
CA PHE A 93 1.98 -16.70 -10.71
C PHE A 93 1.04 -15.64 -11.31
N TYR A 94 1.10 -14.39 -10.83
CA TYR A 94 0.25 -13.32 -11.35
C TYR A 94 0.60 -12.97 -12.80
N GLU A 95 1.87 -12.92 -13.17
CA GLU A 95 2.29 -12.66 -14.56
C GLU A 95 1.65 -13.65 -15.55
N GLU A 96 1.54 -14.92 -15.17
CA GLU A 96 0.97 -15.94 -16.05
C GLU A 96 -0.55 -16.08 -15.94
N GLN A 97 -1.13 -15.92 -14.73
CA GLN A 97 -2.52 -16.29 -14.46
C GLN A 97 -3.47 -15.11 -14.25
N ASN A 98 -3.02 -13.85 -14.32
CA ASN A 98 -3.81 -12.67 -13.93
C ASN A 98 -5.26 -12.66 -14.46
N TYR A 99 -5.45 -13.11 -15.71
CA TYR A 99 -6.74 -13.07 -16.40
C TYR A 99 -7.68 -14.23 -16.07
N TYR A 100 -7.20 -15.30 -15.44
CA TYR A 100 -7.95 -16.55 -15.23
C TYR A 100 -8.16 -16.90 -13.76
N ILE A 101 -7.71 -16.04 -12.84
CA ILE A 101 -7.81 -16.28 -11.40
C ILE A 101 -9.26 -16.48 -10.96
N GLU A 102 -10.18 -15.63 -11.42
CA GLU A 102 -11.59 -15.70 -11.04
C GLU A 102 -12.32 -16.92 -11.63
N ASP A 103 -11.84 -17.44 -12.76
CA ASP A 103 -12.40 -18.63 -13.42
C ASP A 103 -11.89 -19.94 -12.79
N THR A 104 -10.69 -19.93 -12.22
CA THR A 104 -9.96 -21.14 -11.79
C THR A 104 -10.07 -21.40 -10.28
N TYR A 105 -10.11 -20.34 -9.47
CA TYR A 105 -10.02 -20.42 -8.01
C TYR A 105 -11.33 -20.00 -7.35
N ASN A 106 -11.64 -20.61 -6.20
CA ASN A 106 -12.79 -20.20 -5.41
C ASN A 106 -12.47 -18.91 -4.62
N LYS A 107 -13.49 -18.34 -3.98
CA LYS A 107 -13.36 -17.05 -3.29
C LYS A 107 -12.30 -17.07 -2.18
N GLU A 108 -12.25 -18.14 -1.39
CA GLU A 108 -11.30 -18.30 -0.30
C GLU A 108 -9.86 -18.45 -0.81
N GLU A 109 -9.67 -19.17 -1.92
CA GLU A 109 -8.39 -19.32 -2.61
C GLU A 109 -7.92 -17.97 -3.19
N ILE A 110 -8.82 -17.23 -3.84
CA ILE A 110 -8.53 -15.90 -4.38
C ILE A 110 -8.12 -14.93 -3.26
N GLU A 111 -8.83 -14.93 -2.14
CA GLU A 111 -8.52 -14.10 -0.98
C GLU A 111 -7.14 -14.47 -0.40
N PHE A 112 -6.85 -15.78 -0.27
CA PHE A 112 -5.53 -16.25 0.15
C PHE A 112 -4.40 -15.80 -0.79
N ILE A 113 -4.60 -15.94 -2.11
CA ILE A 113 -3.62 -15.52 -3.13
C ILE A 113 -3.37 -14.00 -3.02
N LYS A 114 -4.43 -13.20 -2.87
CA LYS A 114 -4.33 -11.75 -2.70
C LYS A 114 -3.58 -11.37 -1.43
N GLU A 115 -3.90 -11.98 -0.28
CA GLU A 115 -3.17 -11.75 0.97
C GLU A 115 -1.68 -12.09 0.81
N LEU A 116 -1.38 -13.24 0.18
CA LEU A 116 0.01 -13.68 -0.01
C LEU A 116 0.78 -12.79 -0.98
N GLY A 117 0.13 -12.23 -2.00
CA GLY A 117 0.76 -11.23 -2.87
C GLY A 117 1.15 -9.94 -2.13
N ILE A 118 0.32 -9.51 -1.17
CA ILE A 118 0.66 -8.36 -0.31
C ILE A 118 1.84 -8.72 0.61
N VAL A 119 1.83 -9.91 1.22
CA VAL A 119 2.95 -10.42 2.03
C VAL A 119 4.25 -10.44 1.22
N GLU A 120 4.21 -10.92 -0.03
CA GLU A 120 5.36 -10.95 -0.94
C GLU A 120 5.92 -9.55 -1.22
N ALA A 121 5.05 -8.56 -1.46
CA ALA A 121 5.50 -7.19 -1.69
C ALA A 121 6.29 -6.63 -0.50
N TYR A 122 5.81 -6.85 0.72
CA TYR A 122 6.54 -6.45 1.94
C TYR A 122 7.81 -7.28 2.15
N PHE A 123 7.81 -8.56 1.76
CA PHE A 123 8.96 -9.44 1.84
C PHE A 123 10.15 -8.94 1.03
N TYR A 124 9.93 -8.59 -0.24
CA TYR A 124 10.99 -8.01 -1.07
C TYR A 124 11.35 -6.59 -0.63
N THR A 125 10.35 -5.77 -0.27
CA THR A 125 10.60 -4.40 0.22
C THR A 125 11.53 -4.39 1.44
N MET A 126 11.35 -5.32 2.38
CA MET A 126 12.21 -5.41 3.57
C MET A 126 13.63 -5.86 3.22
N LYS A 127 13.81 -6.74 2.23
CA LYS A 127 15.15 -7.18 1.80
C LYS A 127 15.96 -6.07 1.16
N ASP A 128 15.30 -5.20 0.40
CA ASP A 128 15.96 -4.14 -0.36
C ASP A 128 16.14 -2.84 0.45
N ILE A 129 15.57 -2.77 1.67
CA ILE A 129 15.48 -1.52 2.44
C ILE A 129 16.85 -0.95 2.80
N ASP A 130 17.82 -1.81 3.15
CA ASP A 130 19.17 -1.39 3.49
C ASP A 130 19.89 -0.79 2.29
N GLU A 131 19.68 -1.36 1.09
CA GLU A 131 20.23 -0.81 -0.14
C GLU A 131 19.61 0.56 -0.44
N VAL A 132 18.30 0.71 -0.26
CA VAL A 132 17.60 2.00 -0.44
C VAL A 132 18.18 3.05 0.51
N TYR A 133 18.32 2.75 1.80
CA TYR A 133 18.89 3.69 2.77
C TYR A 133 20.37 4.00 2.52
N SER A 134 21.15 3.02 2.02
CA SER A 134 22.57 3.24 1.68
C SER A 134 22.78 4.28 0.58
N LYS A 135 21.79 4.47 -0.30
CA LYS A 135 21.81 5.46 -1.39
C LYS A 135 21.38 6.85 -0.95
N VAL A 136 20.84 7.01 0.26
CA VAL A 136 20.37 8.31 0.77
C VAL A 136 21.56 9.09 1.32
N ASP A 137 22.06 10.03 0.52
CA ASP A 137 23.02 11.03 1.00
C ASP A 137 22.29 12.20 1.68
N ILE A 138 22.02 12.03 2.97
CA ILE A 138 21.35 13.06 3.78
C ILE A 138 22.16 14.36 3.76
N MET A 139 23.49 14.27 3.76
CA MET A 139 24.35 15.45 3.79
C MET A 139 24.30 16.19 2.45
N GLY A 140 24.38 15.48 1.34
CA GLY A 140 24.24 16.05 0.00
C GLY A 140 22.87 16.72 -0.22
N ILE A 141 21.79 16.13 0.33
CA ILE A 141 20.45 16.76 0.30
C ILE A 141 20.45 18.05 1.14
N ALA A 142 21.02 18.02 2.35
CA ALA A 142 21.09 19.19 3.23
C ALA A 142 21.90 20.33 2.59
N GLU A 143 23.09 20.04 2.07
CA GLU A 143 23.92 21.00 1.35
C GLU A 143 23.21 21.57 0.11
N GLY A 144 22.48 20.73 -0.62
CA GLY A 144 21.67 21.13 -1.76
C GLY A 144 20.61 22.16 -1.38
N GLU A 145 19.85 21.93 -0.31
CA GLU A 145 18.81 22.85 0.15
C GLU A 145 19.40 24.13 0.78
N ILE A 146 20.51 24.04 1.53
CA ILE A 146 21.26 25.21 2.03
C ILE A 146 21.66 26.12 0.87
N LYS A 147 22.25 25.54 -0.18
CA LYS A 147 22.70 26.30 -1.35
C LYS A 147 21.53 26.89 -2.13
N LYS A 148 20.46 26.13 -2.33
CA LYS A 148 19.26 26.53 -3.07
C LYS A 148 18.55 27.73 -2.45
N TYR A 149 18.51 27.80 -1.11
CA TYR A 149 17.87 28.91 -0.40
C TYR A 149 18.85 29.96 0.12
N GLY A 150 20.16 29.79 -0.13
CA GLY A 150 21.20 30.72 0.36
C GLY A 150 21.24 30.80 1.89
N LEU A 151 20.95 29.70 2.58
CA LEU A 151 21.01 29.63 4.03
C LEU A 151 22.45 29.84 4.50
N SER A 152 22.64 30.55 5.60
CA SER A 152 23.96 30.84 6.16
C SER A 152 23.90 31.01 7.69
N GLY A 153 25.07 30.89 8.34
CA GLY A 153 25.17 30.92 9.80
C GLY A 153 24.33 29.81 10.45
N LYS A 154 23.67 30.12 11.57
CA LYS A 154 22.82 29.16 12.30
C LYS A 154 21.65 28.56 11.49
N ALA A 155 21.31 29.13 10.34
CA ALA A 155 20.27 28.58 9.47
C ALA A 155 20.80 27.49 8.52
N ALA A 156 22.13 27.34 8.42
CA ALA A 156 22.82 26.33 7.62
C ALA A 156 23.61 25.32 8.46
N ASP A 157 23.63 25.48 9.78
CA ASP A 157 24.16 24.53 10.78
C ASP A 157 23.06 23.57 11.23
#